data_AF-A0A7J2U488-F1
#
_entry.id   AF-A0A7J2U488-F1
#
_cell.length_a   1.000
_cell.length_b   1.000
_cell.length_c   1.000
_cell.angle_alpha   90.00
_cell.angle_beta   90.00
_cell.angle_gamma   90.00
#
_symmetry.space_group_name_H-M   'P 1'
#
loop_
_entity.id
_entity.type
_entity.pdbx_description
1 polymer ?
#
loop_
_entity_poly.entity_id
_entity_poly.type
_entity_poly.pdbx_seq_one_letter_code
_entity_poly.pdbx_strand_id
1 'polypeptide(L)'
;MDKPLEITVFIGLDEVSNVALNNLVKACNLLNEKFNVKVFVNPINLWHDPINSSIRGLPIIVIGNKKIFSGYPPDVDELVKEVLKVIRSNKGSVTEDPLPFTHFEGGFLSAAIAD
;
A
#
# COMPACT_ATOMS: atom_id res chain seq x y z
N MET A 1 -11.98 1.55 14.88
CA MET A 1 -11.88 2.53 13.79
C MET A 1 -10.99 1.89 12.73
N ASP A 2 -11.54 1.43 11.61
CA ASP A 2 -10.73 0.81 10.55
C ASP A 2 -9.70 1.83 10.05
N LYS A 3 -8.42 1.45 10.07
CA LYS A 3 -7.33 2.30 9.58
C LYS A 3 -7.59 2.61 8.09
N PRO A 4 -7.57 3.88 7.68
CA PRO A 4 -7.80 4.22 6.29
C PRO A 4 -6.68 3.65 5.40
N LEU A 5 -7.02 3.25 4.18
CA LEU A 5 -6.05 2.63 3.28
C LEU A 5 -5.16 3.71 2.67
N GLU A 6 -3.85 3.54 2.81
CA GLU A 6 -2.86 4.43 2.22
C GLU A 6 -2.47 3.95 0.82
N ILE A 7 -2.51 4.86 -0.14
CA ILE A 7 -2.02 4.68 -1.50
C ILE A 7 -0.91 5.69 -1.73
N THR A 8 0.29 5.18 -2.04
CA THR A 8 1.42 6.03 -2.43
C THR A 8 1.55 5.99 -3.94
N VAL A 9 1.64 7.17 -4.57
CA VAL A 9 1.78 7.29 -6.01
C VAL A 9 3.04 8.07 -6.34
N PHE A 10 3.95 7.46 -7.09
CA PHE A 10 5.15 8.11 -7.59
C PHE A 10 4.86 8.66 -8.99
N ILE A 11 5.08 9.96 -9.16
CA ILE A 11 4.75 10.69 -10.38
C ILE A 11 5.94 11.51 -10.88
N GLY A 12 6.07 11.58 -12.19
CA GLY A 12 6.97 12.48 -12.91
C GLY A 12 6.25 13.72 -13.43
N LEU A 13 6.97 14.52 -14.21
CA LEU A 13 6.46 15.74 -14.87
C LEU A 13 5.85 15.46 -16.25
N ASP A 14 5.44 14.22 -16.50
CA ASP A 14 4.87 13.75 -17.75
C ASP A 14 3.34 13.69 -17.71
N GLU A 15 2.71 13.70 -18.88
CA GLU A 15 1.26 13.64 -19.01
C GLU A 15 0.67 12.35 -18.44
N VAL A 16 1.38 11.23 -18.58
CA VAL A 16 0.93 9.91 -18.10
C VAL A 16 0.78 9.92 -16.57
N SER A 17 1.74 10.52 -15.88
CA SER A 17 1.71 10.73 -14.43
C SER A 17 0.53 11.60 -13.98
N ASN A 18 0.24 12.68 -14.71
CA ASN A 18 -0.91 13.55 -14.42
C ASN A 18 -2.25 12.82 -14.61
N VAL A 19 -2.37 12.04 -15.69
CA VAL A 19 -3.57 11.22 -15.95
C VAL A 19 -3.77 10.19 -14.84
N ALA A 20 -2.70 9.50 -14.42
CA ALA A 20 -2.78 8.52 -13.35
C ALA A 20 -3.22 9.15 -12.01
N LEU A 21 -2.67 10.30 -11.64
CA LEU A 21 -3.09 11.02 -10.43
C LEU A 21 -4.57 11.43 -10.50
N ASN A 22 -5.02 11.97 -11.63
CA ASN A 22 -6.41 12.35 -11.84
C ASN A 22 -7.36 11.14 -11.76
N ASN A 23 -6.99 10.01 -12.36
CA ASN A 23 -7.75 8.77 -12.28
C ASN A 23 -7.80 8.25 -10.84
N LEU A 24 -6.70 8.36 -10.09
CA LEU A 24 -6.63 7.95 -8.69
C LEU A 24 -7.53 8.80 -7.78
N VAL A 25 -7.59 10.11 -8.00
CA VAL A 25 -8.51 10.99 -7.27
C VAL A 25 -9.96 10.62 -7.57
N LYS A 26 -10.31 10.40 -8.85
CA LYS A 26 -11.66 9.94 -9.24
C LYS A 26 -12.01 8.60 -8.58
N ALA A 27 -11.09 7.66 -8.57
CA ALA A 27 -11.28 6.35 -7.93
C ALA A 27 -11.50 6.49 -6.41
N CYS A 28 -10.75 7.36 -5.74
CA CYS A 28 -10.91 7.62 -4.31
C CYS A 28 -12.28 8.21 -3.98
N ASN A 29 -12.77 9.16 -4.78
CA ASN A 29 -14.11 9.72 -4.60
C ASN A 29 -15.18 8.64 -4.74
N LEU A 30 -15.08 7.78 -5.77
CA LEU A 30 -16.01 6.66 -5.96
C LEU A 30 -15.96 5.65 -4.80
N LEU A 31 -14.77 5.34 -4.29
CA LEU A 31 -14.59 4.42 -3.15
C LEU A 31 -15.22 4.97 -1.87
N ASN A 32 -15.07 6.28 -1.63
CA ASN A 32 -15.67 6.94 -0.49
C ASN A 32 -17.19 7.00 -0.60
N GLU A 33 -17.73 7.43 -1.75
CA GLU A 33 -19.17 7.60 -1.97
C GLU A 33 -19.93 6.29 -2.04
N LYS A 34 -19.44 5.29 -2.80
CA LYS A 34 -20.19 4.06 -3.07
C LYS A 34 -19.92 2.94 -2.06
N PHE A 35 -18.72 2.91 -1.48
CA PHE A 35 -18.27 1.80 -0.64
C PHE A 35 -17.96 2.22 0.79
N ASN A 36 -18.09 3.50 1.13
CA ASN A 36 -17.73 4.07 2.44
C ASN A 36 -16.29 3.72 2.85
N VAL A 37 -15.39 3.64 1.86
CA VAL A 37 -13.97 3.32 2.06
C VAL A 37 -13.18 4.62 2.07
N LYS A 38 -12.51 4.89 3.20
CA LYS A 38 -11.57 6.01 3.31
C LYS A 38 -10.20 5.60 2.79
N VAL A 39 -9.75 6.33 1.77
CA VAL A 39 -8.44 6.14 1.13
C VAL A 39 -7.66 7.45 1.22
N PHE A 40 -6.38 7.36 1.58
CA PHE A 40 -5.44 8.49 1.52
C PHE A 40 -4.49 8.30 0.35
N VAL A 41 -4.39 9.32 -0.49
CA VAL A 41 -3.43 9.34 -1.60
C VAL A 41 -2.26 10.24 -1.22
N ASN A 42 -1.06 9.67 -1.21
CA ASN A 42 0.18 10.38 -0.99
C ASN A 42 0.99 10.48 -2.29
N PRO A 43 0.94 11.62 -3.01
CA PRO A 43 1.74 11.82 -4.21
C PRO A 43 3.19 12.14 -3.86
N ILE A 44 4.11 11.33 -4.37
CA ILE A 44 5.55 11.53 -4.30
C ILE A 44 6.01 12.01 -5.68
N ASN A 45 6.23 13.31 -5.78
CA ASN A 45 6.75 13.93 -6.99
C ASN A 45 8.27 13.73 -7.09
N LEU A 46 8.69 13.14 -8.21
CA LEU A 46 10.10 12.97 -8.53
C LEU A 46 10.52 14.13 -9.43
N TRP A 47 10.60 15.34 -8.84
CA TRP A 47 10.95 16.59 -9.53
C TRP A 47 12.38 16.61 -10.12
N HIS A 48 13.21 15.63 -9.79
CA HIS A 48 14.62 15.57 -10.17
C HIS A 48 14.97 14.18 -10.66
N ASP A 49 14.89 13.96 -11.96
CA ASP A 49 15.99 13.25 -12.62
C ASP A 49 16.16 13.65 -14.09
N PRO A 50 16.93 14.70 -14.40
CA PRO A 50 17.28 15.02 -15.79
C PRO A 50 18.30 14.02 -16.38
N ILE A 51 18.90 13.12 -15.58
CA ILE A 51 20.03 12.27 -16.02
C ILE A 51 19.89 10.79 -15.60
N ASN A 52 19.17 10.44 -14.52
CA ASN A 52 19.03 9.05 -14.09
C ASN A 52 17.64 8.48 -14.41
N SER A 53 17.62 7.70 -15.49
CA SER A 53 16.58 6.73 -15.87
C SER A 53 16.26 5.64 -14.82
N SER A 54 16.60 5.83 -13.54
CA SER A 54 16.61 4.78 -12.52
C SER A 54 15.21 4.32 -12.10
N ILE A 55 14.18 5.15 -12.29
CA ILE A 55 12.79 4.74 -12.10
C ILE A 55 12.14 4.54 -13.47
N ARG A 56 12.53 3.46 -14.17
CA ARG A 56 11.83 3.05 -15.39
C ARG A 56 10.39 2.67 -15.03
N GLY A 57 9.43 3.25 -15.76
CA GLY A 57 8.02 2.92 -15.63
C GLY A 57 7.29 3.70 -14.54
N LEU A 58 7.45 5.03 -14.53
CA LEU A 58 6.48 5.94 -13.92
C LEU A 58 5.22 6.04 -14.81
N PRO A 59 4.03 6.29 -14.23
CA PRO A 59 3.75 6.41 -12.80
C PRO A 59 3.82 5.04 -12.08
N ILE A 60 4.13 5.04 -10.78
CA ILE A 60 4.10 3.83 -9.94
C ILE A 60 3.05 4.02 -8.85
N ILE A 61 2.14 3.07 -8.71
CA ILE A 61 1.09 3.11 -7.69
C ILE A 61 1.28 1.93 -6.74
N VAL A 62 1.39 2.25 -5.46
CA VAL A 62 1.54 1.33 -4.34
C VAL A 62 0.30 1.44 -3.47
N ILE A 63 -0.40 0.32 -3.28
CA ILE A 63 -1.62 0.24 -2.45
C ILE A 63 -1.28 -0.59 -1.22
N GLY A 64 -1.32 0.02 -0.04
CA GLY A 64 -0.74 -0.56 1.17
C GLY A 64 0.78 -0.78 1.00
N ASN A 65 1.23 -2.03 1.08
CA ASN A 65 2.66 -2.38 0.96
C ASN A 65 3.01 -3.07 -0.38
N LYS A 66 2.12 -3.02 -1.37
CA LYS A 66 2.31 -3.72 -2.66
C LYS A 66 2.28 -2.75 -3.83
N LYS A 67 3.30 -2.84 -4.69
CA LYS A 67 3.32 -2.18 -6.00
C LYS A 67 2.32 -2.87 -6.92
N ILE A 68 1.30 -2.15 -7.38
CA ILE A 68 0.21 -2.70 -8.21
C ILE A 68 0.36 -2.26 -9.66
N PHE A 69 0.69 -0.98 -9.90
CA PHE A 69 0.81 -0.42 -11.25
C PHE A 69 2.18 0.21 -11.47
N SER A 70 2.64 0.18 -12.73
CA SER A 70 3.92 0.78 -13.15
C SER A 70 3.90 1.09 -14.65
N GLY A 71 4.28 2.30 -15.03
CA GLY A 71 4.62 2.66 -16.40
C GLY A 71 3.44 3.05 -17.29
N TYR A 72 2.22 2.95 -16.76
CA TYR A 72 1.00 3.34 -17.45
C TYR A 72 -0.01 3.89 -16.45
N PRO A 73 -0.95 4.73 -16.89
CA PRO A 73 -2.00 5.26 -16.04
C PRO A 73 -3.16 4.25 -16.01
N PRO A 74 -3.46 3.62 -14.87
CA PRO A 74 -4.60 2.71 -14.80
C PRO A 74 -5.93 3.47 -14.90
N ASP A 75 -6.95 2.76 -15.35
CA ASP A 75 -8.30 3.28 -15.41
C ASP A 75 -8.93 3.34 -14.02
N VAL A 76 -9.96 4.19 -13.89
CA VAL A 76 -10.68 4.40 -12.62
C VAL A 76 -11.25 3.08 -12.09
N ASP A 77 -11.85 2.26 -12.95
CA ASP A 77 -12.46 0.99 -12.55
C ASP A 77 -11.41 -0.05 -12.09
N GLU A 78 -10.23 -0.07 -12.72
CA GLU A 78 -9.13 -0.94 -12.33
C GLU A 78 -8.62 -0.59 -10.93
N LEU A 79 -8.44 0.71 -10.67
CA LEU A 79 -8.02 1.22 -9.37
C LEU A 79 -9.02 0.84 -8.27
N VAL A 80 -10.32 1.06 -8.50
CA VAL A 80 -11.38 0.70 -7.55
C VAL A 80 -11.34 -0.80 -7.26
N LYS A 81 -11.23 -1.65 -8.30
CA LYS A 81 -11.20 -3.10 -8.17
C LYS A 81 -10.02 -3.59 -7.35
N GLU A 82 -8.81 -3.09 -7.62
CA GLU A 82 -7.61 -3.50 -6.89
C GLU A 82 -7.62 -3.00 -5.44
N VAL A 83 -8.11 -1.79 -5.18
CA VAL A 83 -8.30 -1.30 -3.80
C VAL A 83 -9.25 -2.21 -3.01
N LEU A 84 -10.41 -2.55 -3.57
CA LEU A 84 -11.36 -3.44 -2.92
C LEU A 84 -10.78 -4.84 -2.67
N LYS A 85 -9.96 -5.35 -3.59
CA LYS A 85 -9.27 -6.63 -3.45
C LYS A 85 -8.25 -6.61 -2.31
N VAL A 86 -7.45 -5.53 -2.19
CA VAL A 86 -6.51 -5.34 -1.08
C VAL A 86 -7.25 -5.29 0.26
N ILE A 87 -8.37 -4.54 0.33
CA ILE A 87 -9.19 -4.46 1.54
C ILE A 87 -9.77 -5.82 1.92
N ARG A 88 -10.31 -6.58 0.96
CA ARG A 88 -10.84 -7.93 1.20
C ARG A 88 -9.74 -8.89 1.68
N SER A 89 -8.54 -8.79 1.11
CA SER A 89 -7.39 -9.60 1.51
C SER A 89 -6.94 -9.27 2.95
N ASN A 90 -6.96 -7.99 3.33
CA ASN A 90 -6.66 -7.55 4.69
C ASN A 90 -7.77 -7.95 5.69
N LYS A 91 -9.04 -7.99 5.26
CA LYS A 91 -10.15 -8.49 6.09
C LYS A 91 -10.16 -10.01 6.23
N GLY A 92 -9.66 -10.74 5.23
CA GLY A 92 -9.49 -12.20 5.27
C GLY A 92 -8.29 -12.68 6.10
N SER A 93 -7.47 -11.77 6.63
CA SER A 93 -6.32 -12.06 7.49
C SER A 93 -6.58 -11.68 8.96
N VAL A 94 -7.85 -11.73 9.40
CA VAL A 94 -8.25 -11.68 10.80
C VAL A 94 -8.86 -13.02 11.23
N THR A 95 -8.01 -14.04 11.19
CA THR A 95 -7.92 -15.19 12.09
C THR A 95 -6.42 -15.42 12.12
N GLU A 96 -5.68 -15.14 13.19
CA GLU A 96 -5.77 -15.80 14.48
C GLU A 96 -5.55 -14.80 15.62
N ASP A 97 -6.02 -15.20 16.80
CA ASP A 97 -5.86 -14.53 18.09
C ASP A 97 -4.47 -13.90 18.27
N PRO A 98 -4.35 -12.80 19.05
CA PRO A 98 -3.05 -12.38 19.53
C PRO A 98 -2.43 -13.58 20.23
N LEU A 99 -1.30 -14.06 19.70
CA LEU A 99 -0.47 -15.05 20.38
C LEU A 99 -0.41 -14.64 21.85
N PRO A 100 -0.87 -15.48 22.80
CA PRO A 100 -0.72 -15.15 24.19
C PRO A 100 0.78 -14.97 24.38
N PHE A 101 1.18 -13.75 24.76
CA PHE A 101 2.53 -13.50 25.25
C PHE A 101 2.81 -14.61 26.25
N THR A 102 3.69 -15.52 25.86
CA THR A 102 4.25 -16.50 26.77
C THR A 102 4.84 -15.69 27.89
N HIS A 103 4.19 -15.72 29.05
CA HIS A 103 4.84 -15.42 30.31
C HIS A 103 6.05 -16.33 30.36
N PHE A 104 7.23 -15.79 30.05
CA PHE A 104 8.50 -16.45 30.30
C PHE A 104 8.77 -16.30 31.79
N GLU A 105 8.05 -17.06 32.61
CA GLU A 105 8.47 -17.32 33.98
C GLU A 105 9.61 -18.33 33.94
N GLY A 106 10.82 -17.86 34.25
CA GLY A 106 11.94 -18.67 34.69
C GLY A 106 12.75 -19.36 33.59
N GLY A 107 14.07 -19.14 33.59
CA GLY A 107 14.94 -19.99 32.78
C GLY A 107 16.36 -19.53 32.48
N PHE A 108 16.85 -18.42 33.03
CA PHE A 108 18.29 -18.21 33.11
C PHE A 108 18.79 -18.82 34.42
N LEU A 109 19.21 -20.09 34.39
CA LEU A 109 20.28 -20.65 35.22
C LEU A 109 20.56 -22.12 34.84
N SER A 110 21.87 -22.40 34.77
CA SER A 110 22.53 -23.70 34.74
C SER A 110 22.71 -24.40 33.39
N ALA A 111 23.75 -23.99 32.68
CA ALA A 111 24.61 -24.91 31.94
C ALA A 111 25.96 -24.97 32.67
N ALA A 112 26.07 -25.86 33.64
CA ALA A 112 27.34 -26.39 34.13
C ALA A 112 27.08 -27.74 34.81
N ILE A 113 28.01 -28.68 34.58
CA ILE A 113 28.11 -30.05 35.09
C ILE A 113 27.47 -31.12 34.21
N ALA A 114 28.29 -31.66 33.31
CA ALA A 114 28.44 -33.11 33.09
C ALA A 114 29.73 -33.37 32.26
N ASP A 115 30.89 -33.34 32.91
CA ASP A 115 31.80 -34.50 33.09
C ASP A 115 32.79 -34.19 34.23
#